data_AF-A0A356B5E5-F1
#
_entry.id   AF-A0A356B5E5-F1
#
_cell.length_a   1.000
_cell.length_b   1.000
_cell.length_c   1.000
_cell.angle_alpha   90.00
_cell.angle_beta   90.00
_cell.angle_gamma   90.00
#
_symmetry.space_group_name_H-M   'P 1'
#
loop_
_entity.id
_entity.type
_entity.pdbx_description
1 polymer ?
#
loop_
_entity_poly.entity_id
_entity_poly.type
_entity_poly.pdbx_seq_one_letter_code
_entity_poly.pdbx_strand_id
1 'polypeptide(L)'
;MSKINTILLGLVIALIVALGGVLYWQKGGFEEKYTAVYLNTGDIYFGKLSRFPRMTLSDVWFLQKGSNEQQGFALSKFEKAFWGPEDKMVINDETVIWTTELKGDSEIIKAIKNPQIAEQGQPGVAASQEVPGTTVDATESE
;
A
#
# COMPACT_ATOMS: atom_id res chain seq x y z
N MET A 1 -31.53 42.34 25.20
CA MET A 1 -31.30 41.60 23.94
C MET A 1 -32.65 41.36 23.28
N SER A 2 -32.90 41.93 22.11
CA SER A 2 -34.11 41.60 21.35
C SER A 2 -34.09 40.12 20.97
N LYS A 3 -35.24 39.44 21.02
CA LYS A 3 -35.35 38.01 20.70
C LYS A 3 -34.75 37.67 19.31
N ILE A 4 -34.79 38.64 18.39
CA ILE A 4 -34.15 38.60 17.07
C ILE A 4 -32.63 38.36 17.15
N ASN A 5 -31.90 39.05 18.04
CA ASN A 5 -30.44 38.90 18.13
C ASN A 5 -30.05 37.53 18.68
N THR A 6 -30.86 36.97 19.59
CA THR A 6 -30.64 35.62 20.12
C THR A 6 -30.86 34.55 19.05
N ILE A 7 -31.87 34.72 18.19
CA ILE A 7 -32.15 33.81 17.06
C ILE A 7 -31.03 33.91 16.01
N LEU A 8 -30.59 35.13 15.66
CA LEU A 8 -29.49 35.37 14.74
C LEU A 8 -28.18 34.74 15.24
N LEU A 9 -27.88 34.89 16.52
CA LEU A 9 -26.69 34.29 17.13
C LEU A 9 -26.73 32.76 17.09
N GLY A 10 -27.89 32.15 17.39
CA GLY A 10 -28.06 30.70 17.30
C GLY A 10 -27.87 30.17 15.88
N LEU A 11 -28.38 30.88 14.87
CA LEU A 11 -28.23 30.50 13.46
C LEU A 11 -26.78 30.61 12.99
N VAL A 12 -26.06 31.66 13.39
CA VAL A 12 -24.63 31.80 13.08
C VAL A 12 -23.80 30.68 13.70
N ILE A 13 -24.07 30.32 14.96
CA ILE A 13 -23.38 29.21 15.63
C ILE A 13 -23.66 27.88 14.92
N ALA A 14 -24.91 27.61 14.56
CA ALA A 14 -25.27 26.39 13.81
C ALA A 14 -24.57 26.33 12.45
N LEU A 15 -24.45 27.46 11.76
CA LEU A 15 -23.78 27.55 10.46
C LEU A 15 -22.27 27.34 10.59
N ILE A 16 -21.63 27.86 11.64
CA ILE A 16 -20.20 27.61 11.93
C ILE A 16 -19.95 26.13 12.26
N VAL A 17 -20.82 25.49 13.05
CA VAL A 17 -20.70 24.06 13.37
C VAL A 17 -20.87 23.20 12.12
N ALA A 18 -21.84 23.51 11.26
CA ALA A 18 -22.03 22.83 9.98
C ALA A 18 -20.82 23.00 9.06
N LEU A 19 -20.28 24.22 8.94
CA LEU A 19 -19.08 24.49 8.14
C LEU A 19 -17.86 23.75 8.69
N GLY A 20 -17.68 23.76 10.02
CA GLY A 20 -16.60 23.04 10.70
C GLY A 20 -16.69 21.53 10.46
N GLY A 21 -17.90 20.96 10.54
CA GLY A 21 -18.17 19.56 10.23
C GLY A 21 -17.81 19.19 8.79
N VAL A 22 -18.24 20.01 7.81
CA VAL A 22 -17.94 19.78 6.38
C VAL A 22 -16.43 19.88 6.10
N LEU A 23 -15.75 20.89 6.65
CA LEU A 23 -14.31 21.05 6.48
C LEU A 23 -13.51 19.93 7.14
N TYR A 24 -13.97 19.45 8.30
CA TYR A 24 -13.37 18.30 8.97
C TYR A 24 -13.55 17.02 8.16
N TRP A 25 -14.74 16.82 7.57
CA TRP A 25 -15.01 15.67 6.69
C TRP A 25 -14.23 15.72 5.38
N GLN A 26 -14.02 16.90 4.79
CA GLN A 26 -13.19 17.05 3.59
C GLN A 26 -11.71 16.78 3.85
N LYS A 27 -11.19 17.12 5.04
CA LYS A 27 -9.79 16.83 5.41
C LYS A 27 -9.58 15.39 5.90
N GLY A 28 -10.59 14.78 6.50
CA GLY A 28 -10.57 13.41 7.01
C GLY A 28 -11.00 12.37 5.98
N GLY A 29 -10.70 12.59 4.70
CA GLY A 29 -10.98 11.61 3.64
C GLY A 29 -10.43 10.26 4.06
N PHE A 30 -11.26 9.22 3.97
CA PHE A 30 -10.84 7.84 4.10
C PHE A 30 -9.85 7.55 2.97
N GLU A 31 -8.59 7.89 3.18
CA GLU A 31 -7.54 7.55 2.24
C GLU A 31 -7.41 6.04 2.30
N GLU A 32 -7.94 5.37 1.27
CA GLU A 32 -7.91 3.92 1.17
C GLU A 32 -6.45 3.48 1.10
N LYS A 33 -5.94 3.07 2.27
CA LYS A 33 -4.57 2.60 2.41
C LYS A 33 -4.41 1.29 1.66
N TYR A 34 -3.29 1.16 0.98
CA TYR A 34 -2.87 -0.11 0.43
C TYR A 34 -2.61 -1.10 1.55
N THR A 35 -3.06 -2.32 1.34
CA THR A 35 -2.95 -3.46 2.25
C THR A 35 -2.23 -4.57 1.51
N ALA A 36 -1.29 -5.21 2.19
CA ALA A 36 -0.73 -6.48 1.76
C ALA A 36 -1.60 -7.62 2.27
N VAL A 37 -1.98 -8.54 1.39
CA VAL A 37 -2.81 -9.72 1.66
C VAL A 37 -1.99 -10.94 1.33
N TYR A 38 -1.71 -11.77 2.33
CA TYR A 38 -0.98 -13.02 2.16
C TYR A 38 -1.94 -14.21 2.20
N LEU A 39 -1.94 -14.97 1.10
CA LEU A 39 -2.82 -16.11 0.93
C LEU A 39 -2.15 -17.41 1.40
N ASN A 40 -2.97 -18.41 1.69
CA ASN A 40 -2.53 -19.76 2.05
C ASN A 40 -1.79 -20.48 0.90
N THR A 41 -1.88 -20.00 -0.34
CA THR A 41 -1.09 -20.46 -1.48
C THR A 41 0.38 -20.04 -1.40
N GLY A 42 0.70 -19.08 -0.52
CA GLY A 42 2.03 -18.47 -0.41
C GLY A 42 2.21 -17.22 -1.27
N ASP A 43 1.19 -16.83 -2.04
CA ASP A 43 1.21 -15.61 -2.83
C ASP A 43 0.85 -14.38 -1.99
N ILE A 44 1.46 -13.25 -2.35
CA ILE A 44 1.18 -11.95 -1.73
C ILE A 44 0.63 -10.97 -2.78
N TYR A 45 -0.50 -10.35 -2.42
CA TYR A 45 -1.15 -9.32 -3.22
C TYR A 45 -1.16 -8.00 -2.48
N PHE A 46 -1.07 -6.90 -3.21
CA PHE A 46 -1.14 -5.55 -2.68
C PHE A 46 -2.29 -4.81 -3.34
N GLY A 47 -3.07 -4.08 -2.57
CA GLY A 47 -4.17 -3.29 -3.12
C GLY A 47 -5.01 -2.64 -2.04
N LYS A 48 -6.09 -2.00 -2.45
CA LYS A 48 -7.05 -1.36 -1.53
C LYS A 48 -8.06 -2.40 -1.07
N LEU A 49 -8.03 -2.72 0.22
CA LEU A 49 -8.88 -3.76 0.79
C LEU A 49 -10.22 -3.17 1.25
N SER A 50 -11.32 -3.63 0.66
CA SER A 50 -12.68 -3.40 1.14
C SER A 50 -13.23 -4.68 1.77
N ARG A 51 -13.83 -4.57 2.95
CA ARG A 51 -14.36 -5.72 3.72
C ARG A 51 -15.88 -5.88 3.59
N PHE A 52 -16.57 -4.91 3.01
CA PHE A 52 -18.03 -4.91 2.92
C PHE A 52 -18.48 -4.57 1.49
N PRO A 53 -19.44 -5.31 0.89
CA PRO A 53 -20.20 -6.45 1.44
C PRO A 53 -19.45 -7.79 1.39
N ARG A 54 -18.34 -7.90 0.65
CA ARG A 54 -17.43 -9.04 0.63
C ARG A 54 -16.01 -8.55 0.60
N MET A 55 -15.07 -9.38 1.08
CA MET A 55 -13.66 -9.03 1.04
C MET A 55 -13.17 -8.94 -0.40
N THR A 56 -12.83 -7.71 -0.81
CA THR A 56 -12.46 -7.36 -2.17
C THR A 56 -11.18 -6.52 -2.13
N LEU A 57 -10.23 -6.87 -2.98
CA LEU A 57 -9.03 -6.10 -3.22
C LEU A 57 -9.16 -5.41 -4.58
N SER A 58 -8.96 -4.10 -4.61
CA SER A 58 -8.98 -3.28 -5.83
C SER A 58 -7.60 -2.65 -6.06
N ASP A 59 -7.30 -2.25 -7.31
CA ASP A 59 -5.96 -1.74 -7.67
C ASP A 59 -4.89 -2.75 -7.25
N VAL A 60 -4.98 -3.94 -7.83
CA VAL A 60 -4.29 -5.13 -7.35
C VAL A 60 -2.93 -5.25 -8.01
N TRP A 61 -1.90 -5.48 -7.21
CA TRP A 61 -0.52 -5.68 -7.62
C TRP A 61 0.03 -6.97 -7.02
N PHE A 62 0.93 -7.63 -7.74
CA PHE A 62 1.56 -8.87 -7.30
C PHE A 62 3.03 -8.89 -7.69
N LEU A 63 3.83 -9.64 -6.93
CA LEU A 63 5.26 -9.82 -7.23
C LEU A 63 5.41 -10.88 -8.33
N GLN A 64 6.20 -10.54 -9.33
CA GLN A 64 6.70 -11.47 -10.33
C GLN A 64 8.19 -11.71 -10.07
N LYS A 65 8.60 -12.97 -10.12
CA LYS A 65 10.01 -13.31 -10.16
C LYS A 65 10.54 -12.96 -11.54
N GLY A 66 11.60 -12.16 -11.62
CA GLY A 66 12.29 -11.91 -12.86
C GLY A 66 12.79 -13.22 -13.48
N SER A 67 12.87 -13.28 -14.80
CA SER A 67 13.31 -14.47 -15.54
C SER A 67 14.79 -14.81 -15.33
N ASN A 68 15.57 -13.91 -14.72
CA ASN A 68 16.97 -14.10 -14.36
C ASN A 68 17.14 -13.92 -12.85
N GLU A 69 17.95 -14.75 -12.19
CA GLU A 69 18.23 -14.67 -10.73
C GLU A 69 18.82 -13.33 -10.28
N GLN A 70 19.43 -12.56 -11.20
CA GLN A 70 19.94 -11.21 -10.94
C GLN A 70 18.87 -10.11 -11.04
N GLN A 71 17.73 -10.42 -11.66
CA GLN A 71 16.61 -9.53 -11.80
C GLN A 71 15.65 -9.87 -10.67
N GLY A 72 15.69 -9.07 -9.60
CA GLY A 72 14.94 -9.31 -8.38
C GLY A 72 13.41 -9.38 -8.58
N PHE A 73 12.65 -9.12 -7.53
CA PHE A 73 11.19 -9.10 -7.66
C PHE A 73 10.74 -7.87 -8.45
N ALA A 74 9.95 -8.09 -9.50
CA ALA A 74 9.22 -7.05 -10.22
C ALA A 74 7.80 -6.95 -9.70
N LEU A 75 7.21 -5.77 -9.72
CA LEU A 75 5.83 -5.56 -9.30
C LEU A 75 4.97 -5.40 -10.55
N SER A 76 3.95 -6.24 -10.69
CA SER A 76 3.07 -6.21 -11.86
C SER A 76 1.63 -5.97 -11.44
N LYS A 77 0.92 -5.21 -12.27
CA LYS A 77 -0.50 -4.95 -12.06
C LYS A 77 -1.32 -6.16 -12.47
N PHE A 78 -2.31 -6.52 -11.64
CA PHE A 78 -3.14 -7.70 -11.82
C PHE A 78 -3.89 -7.71 -13.15
N GLU A 79 -4.44 -6.56 -13.57
CA GLU A 79 -5.14 -6.42 -14.86
C GLU A 79 -4.26 -6.73 -16.09
N LYS A 80 -2.93 -6.62 -15.93
CA LYS A 80 -1.95 -6.92 -16.99
C LYS A 80 -1.51 -8.38 -16.98
N ALA A 81 -2.04 -9.21 -16.07
CA ALA A 81 -1.72 -10.62 -16.07
C ALA A 81 -2.16 -11.28 -17.38
N PHE A 82 -1.45 -12.32 -17.82
CA PHE A 82 -1.64 -12.93 -19.15
C PHE A 82 -3.05 -13.47 -19.41
N TRP A 83 -3.80 -13.74 -18.35
CA TRP A 83 -5.17 -14.27 -18.38
C TRP A 83 -6.24 -13.17 -18.34
N GLY A 84 -5.82 -11.90 -18.37
CA GLY A 84 -6.66 -10.72 -18.55
C GLY A 84 -7.75 -10.52 -17.49
N PRO A 85 -7.46 -10.61 -16.18
CA PRO A 85 -8.47 -10.37 -15.16
C PRO A 85 -8.86 -8.88 -15.08
N GLU A 86 -10.02 -8.59 -14.49
CA GLU A 86 -10.35 -7.22 -14.09
C GLU A 86 -9.47 -6.78 -12.92
N ASP A 87 -9.33 -5.46 -12.71
CA ASP A 87 -8.56 -4.86 -11.60
C ASP A 87 -9.28 -4.96 -10.24
N LYS A 88 -9.90 -6.12 -9.98
CA LYS A 88 -10.69 -6.44 -8.82
C LYS A 88 -10.57 -7.93 -8.50
N MET A 89 -10.15 -8.22 -7.28
CA MET A 89 -10.04 -9.58 -6.76
C MET A 89 -10.99 -9.76 -5.58
N VAL A 90 -11.97 -10.64 -5.74
CA VAL A 90 -12.81 -11.07 -4.61
C VAL A 90 -12.11 -12.24 -3.93
N ILE A 91 -11.79 -12.08 -2.65
CA ILE A 91 -10.98 -13.05 -1.89
C ILE A 91 -11.87 -13.74 -0.86
N ASN A 92 -11.73 -15.06 -0.73
CA ASN A 92 -12.34 -15.79 0.38
C ASN A 92 -11.53 -15.52 1.66
N ASP A 93 -12.19 -15.06 2.73
CA ASP A 93 -11.52 -14.75 4.00
C ASP A 93 -10.84 -15.97 4.62
N GLU A 94 -11.37 -17.17 4.39
CA GLU A 94 -10.79 -18.43 4.88
C GLU A 94 -9.42 -18.75 4.25
N THR A 95 -9.09 -18.16 3.10
CA THR A 95 -7.80 -18.37 2.41
C THR A 95 -6.73 -17.35 2.81
N VAL A 96 -7.10 -16.31 3.56
CA VAL A 96 -6.17 -15.27 3.98
C VAL A 96 -5.51 -15.67 5.29
N ILE A 97 -4.18 -15.74 5.28
CA ILE A 97 -3.40 -16.02 6.48
C ILE A 97 -3.20 -14.74 7.29
N TRP A 98 -2.89 -13.62 6.62
CA TRP A 98 -2.78 -12.31 7.26
C TRP A 98 -2.98 -11.16 6.26
N THR A 99 -3.35 -10.01 6.81
CA THR A 99 -3.39 -8.72 6.09
C THR A 99 -2.68 -7.65 6.91
N THR A 100 -1.95 -6.75 6.26
CA THR A 100 -1.31 -5.61 6.94
C THR A 100 -1.36 -4.34 6.09
N GLU A 101 -1.60 -3.20 6.73
CA GLU A 101 -1.57 -1.89 6.06
C GLU A 101 -0.12 -1.52 5.69
N LEU A 102 0.08 -1.07 4.46
CA LEU A 102 1.38 -0.58 4.02
C LEU A 102 1.60 0.86 4.46
N LYS A 103 2.83 1.17 4.89
CA LYS A 103 3.25 2.54 5.15
C LYS A 103 3.30 3.31 3.83
N GLY A 104 2.83 4.56 3.84
CA GLY A 104 2.74 5.40 2.64
C GLY A 104 4.09 5.73 1.99
N ASP A 105 5.19 5.60 2.73
CA ASP A 105 6.58 5.80 2.32
C ASP A 105 7.33 4.50 1.98
N SER A 106 6.66 3.34 2.06
CA SER A 106 7.26 2.04 1.71
C SER A 106 7.66 1.97 0.24
N GLU A 107 8.70 1.17 -0.05
CA GLU A 107 9.22 0.98 -1.41
C GLU A 107 8.16 0.42 -2.35
N ILE A 108 7.29 -0.48 -1.87
CA ILE A 108 6.16 -1.01 -2.63
C ILE A 108 5.20 0.11 -3.04
N ILE A 109 4.86 1.03 -2.13
CA ILE A 109 3.95 2.14 -2.46
C ILE A 109 4.61 3.12 -3.42
N LYS A 110 5.90 3.38 -3.28
CA LYS A 110 6.67 4.19 -4.23
C LYS A 110 6.66 3.55 -5.63
N ALA A 111 6.84 2.23 -5.71
CA ALA A 111 6.78 1.49 -6.96
C ALA A 111 5.38 1.51 -7.59
N ILE A 112 4.32 1.29 -6.79
CA ILE A 112 2.93 1.37 -7.26
C ILE A 112 2.61 2.76 -7.82
N LYS A 113 3.07 3.83 -7.14
CA LYS A 113 2.85 5.21 -7.59
C LYS A 113 3.67 5.58 -8.83
N ASN A 114 4.78 4.90 -9.07
CA ASN A 114 5.67 5.11 -10.22
C ASN A 114 5.80 3.82 -11.04
N PRO A 115 4.85 3.51 -11.93
CA PRO A 115 4.79 2.22 -12.64
C PRO A 115 6.05 1.87 -13.45
N GLN A 116 6.83 2.88 -13.85
CA GLN A 116 8.15 2.70 -14.47
C GLN A 116 9.12 1.91 -13.58
N ILE A 117 9.01 2.04 -12.25
CA ILE A 117 9.82 1.34 -11.23
C ILE A 117 9.23 -0.05 -10.94
N ALA A 118 7.91 -0.21 -11.02
CA ALA A 118 7.24 -1.48 -10.80
C ALA A 118 7.58 -2.51 -11.90
N GLU A 119 7.55 -2.06 -13.16
CA GLU A 119 7.75 -2.92 -14.34
C GLU A 119 9.23 -3.21 -14.63
N GLN A 120 10.15 -2.38 -14.13
CA GLN A 120 11.60 -2.57 -14.20
C GLN A 120 12.09 -3.13 -12.86
N GLY A 121 11.93 -4.44 -12.64
CA GLY A 121 12.07 -5.04 -11.32
C GLY A 121 13.26 -4.57 -10.47
N GLN A 122 12.96 -3.82 -9.41
CA GLN A 122 13.69 -3.81 -8.14
C GLN A 122 12.86 -3.09 -7.05
N PRO A 123 12.56 -3.79 -5.95
CA PRO A 123 12.89 -3.25 -4.64
C PRO A 123 13.83 -4.26 -3.95
N GLY A 124 15.06 -4.29 -4.44
CA GLY A 124 16.19 -4.75 -3.65
C GLY A 124 16.79 -3.52 -3.01
N VAL A 125 16.45 -3.27 -1.75
CA VAL A 125 17.28 -2.47 -0.85
C VAL A 125 18.73 -2.85 -1.13
N ALA A 126 19.49 -1.88 -1.65
CA ALA A 126 20.92 -2.01 -1.79
C ALA A 126 21.47 -2.47 -0.43
N ALA A 127 22.00 -3.69 -0.39
CA ALA A 127 22.71 -4.18 0.77
C ALA A 127 23.94 -3.30 0.98
N SER A 128 23.83 -2.28 1.82
CA SER A 128 24.97 -1.66 2.45
C SER A 128 25.55 -2.66 3.45
N GLN A 129 26.39 -3.56 2.97
CA GLN A 129 27.37 -4.27 3.78
C GLN A 129 28.76 -3.93 3.24
N GLU A 130 29.20 -2.70 3.50
CA GLU A 130 30.61 -2.43 3.67
C GLU A 130 30.97 -2.82 5.11
N VAL A 131 31.53 -4.02 5.28
CA VAL A 131 32.29 -4.35 6.49
C VAL A 131 33.75 -4.48 6.05
N PRO A 132 34.58 -3.44 6.20
CA PRO A 132 36.01 -3.57 6.02
C PRO A 132 36.61 -4.13 7.31
N GLY A 133 37.13 -5.35 7.23
CA GLY A 133 38.12 -5.85 8.18
C GLY A 133 37.80 -7.22 8.76
N THR A 134 38.54 -8.23 8.32
CA THR A 134 39.18 -9.19 9.22
C THR A 134 40.39 -9.78 8.52
N THR A 135 41.55 -9.37 9.02
CA THR A 135 42.85 -10.03 8.84
C THR A 135 42.75 -11.49 9.28
N VAL A 136 43.11 -12.41 8.39
CA VAL A 136 43.59 -13.76 8.69
C VAL A 136 44.80 -13.97 7.78
N ASP A 137 45.99 -13.61 8.24
CA ASP A 137 46.98 -14.54 8.80
C ASP A 137 46.84 -15.97 8.24
N ALA A 138 47.67 -16.26 7.23
CA ALA A 138 48.04 -17.62 6.84
C ALA A 138 49.52 -17.57 6.42
N THR A 139 50.38 -17.86 7.38
CA THR A 139 51.67 -18.50 7.12
C THR A 139 51.37 -19.87 6.53
N GLU A 140 51.89 -20.21 5.33
CA GLU A 140 52.60 -21.47 5.02
C GLU A 140 52.98 -21.57 3.52
N SER A 141 54.21 -22.05 3.24
CA SER A 141 54.71 -22.73 2.01
C SER A 141 54.71 -21.94 0.68
N GLU A 142 55.80 -21.74 -0.07
CA GLU A 142 57.05 -22.50 -0.34
C GLU A 142 58.27 -21.55 -0.51
#